data_AF-U2K384-F1
#
_entry.id   AF-U2K384-F1
#
_cell.length_a   1.000
_cell.length_b   1.000
_cell.length_c   1.000
_cell.angle_alpha   90.00
_cell.angle_beta   90.00
_cell.angle_gamma   90.00
#
_symmetry.space_group_name_H-M   'P 1'
#
loop_
_entity.id
_entity.type
_entity.pdbx_description
1 polymer ?
#
loop_
_entity_poly.entity_id
_entity_poly.type
_entity_poly.pdbx_seq_one_letter_code
_entity_poly.pdbx_strand_id
1 'polypeptide(L)' 'MQRLIGYLRTLHQYAKTQKGRHDILDYLYAGSTFFLITGLILLLLWIVR' A
#
# COMPACT_ATOMS: atom_id res chain seq x y z
N MET A 1 -12.35 -13.94 -15.87
CA MET A 1 -12.16 -14.33 -14.45
C MET A 1 -10.96 -15.25 -14.20
N GLN A 2 -10.69 -16.28 -15.02
CA GLN A 2 -9.57 -17.22 -14.78
C GLN A 2 -8.17 -16.56 -14.76
N ARG A 3 -7.95 -15.52 -15.57
CA ARG A 3 -6.67 -14.78 -15.58
C ARG A 3 -6.40 -14.00 -14.29
N LEU A 4 -7.45 -13.38 -13.72
CA LEU A 4 -7.38 -12.66 -12.44
C LEU A 4 -6.99 -13.59 -11.28
N ILE A 5 -7.53 -14.81 -11.27
CA ILE A 5 -7.17 -15.82 -10.28
C ILE A 5 -5.70 -16.24 -10.45
N GLY A 6 -5.22 -16.35 -11.69
CA GLY A 6 -3.81 -16.58 -11.99
C GLY A 6 -2.90 -15.48 -11.41
N TYR A 7 -3.23 -14.22 -11.64
CA TYR A 7 -2.49 -13.08 -11.09
C TYR A 7 -2.49 -13.04 -9.57
N LEU A 8 -3.63 -13.29 -8.94
CA LEU A 8 -3.73 -13.37 -7.47
C LEU A 8 -2.87 -14.52 -6.91
N ARG A 9 -2.81 -15.66 -7.60
CA ARG A 9 -1.97 -16.79 -7.20
C ARG A 9 -0.49 -16.45 -7.30
N THR A 10 -0.07 -15.78 -8.37
CA THR A 10 1.31 -15.31 -8.53
C THR A 10 1.68 -14.24 -7.50
N LEU A 11 0.75 -13.33 -7.19
CA LEU A 11 0.95 -12.30 -6.18
C LEU A 11 1.08 -12.93 -4.78
N HIS A 12 0.24 -13.92 -4.47
CA HIS A 12 0.33 -14.66 -3.21
C HIS A 12 1.64 -15.45 -3.11
N GLN A 13 2.11 -16.05 -4.21
CA GLN A 13 3.40 -16.72 -4.24
C GLN A 13 4.56 -15.73 -4.09
N TYR A 14 4.47 -14.54 -4.69
CA TYR A 14 5.42 -13.45 -4.54
C TYR A 14 5.50 -12.96 -3.08
N ALA A 15 4.35 -12.77 -2.44
CA ALA A 15 4.25 -12.31 -1.04
C ALA A 15 4.88 -13.29 -0.03
N LYS A 16 4.97 -14.58 -0.37
CA LYS A 16 5.64 -15.59 0.47
C LYS A 16 7.17 -15.55 0.36
N THR A 17 7.71 -14.94 -0.68
CA THR A 17 9.17 -14.74 -0.79
C THR A 17 9.64 -13.67 0.18
N GLN A 18 10.86 -13.78 0.69
CA GLN A 18 11.43 -12.78 1.60
C GLN A 18 11.47 -11.38 0.97
N LYS A 19 11.84 -11.30 -0.31
CA LYS A 19 11.85 -10.06 -1.09
C LYS A 19 10.44 -9.49 -1.25
N GLY A 20 9.49 -10.29 -1.73
CA GLY A 20 8.13 -9.82 -1.96
C GLY A 20 7.42 -9.39 -0.68
N ARG A 21 7.67 -10.05 0.46
CA ARG A 21 7.16 -9.60 1.76
C ARG A 21 7.74 -8.26 2.17
N HIS A 22 9.04 -8.05 1.98
CA HIS A 22 9.70 -6.79 2.29
C HIS A 22 9.15 -5.66 1.43
N ASP A 23 9.10 -5.87 0.11
CA ASP A 23 8.55 -4.89 -0.83
C ASP A 23 7.10 -4.52 -0.50
N ILE A 24 6.25 -5.51 -0.18
CA ILE A 24 4.84 -5.27 0.20
C ILE A 24 4.76 -4.41 1.47
N LEU A 25 5.59 -4.68 2.47
CA LEU A 25 5.64 -3.88 3.70
C LEU A 25 6.14 -2.46 3.42
N ASP A 26 7.13 -2.29 2.56
CA ASP A 26 7.66 -0.99 2.17
C ASP A 26 6.60 -0.15 1.44
N TYR A 27 5.87 -0.76 0.49
CA TYR A 27 4.76 -0.09 -0.18
C TYR A 27 3.62 0.26 0.78
N LEU A 28 3.31 -0.62 1.74
CA LEU A 28 2.30 -0.35 2.76
C LEU A 28 2.73 0.81 3.67
N TYR A 29 4.01 0.86 4.04
CA TYR A 29 4.57 1.93 4.85
C TYR A 29 4.59 3.26 4.09
N ALA A 30 5.05 3.26 2.84
CA ALA A 30 5.06 4.45 1.99
C ALA A 30 3.63 4.98 1.75
N GLY A 31 2.69 4.08 1.42
CA GLY A 31 1.29 4.42 1.22
C GLY A 31 0.64 5.00 2.47
N SER A 32 0.79 4.33 3.62
CA SER A 32 0.24 4.83 4.89
C SER A 32 0.84 6.18 5.29
N THR A 33 2.16 6.37 5.13
CA THR A 33 2.84 7.65 5.39
C THR A 33 2.29 8.76 4.49
N PHE A 34 2.10 8.49 3.20
CA PHE A 34 1.53 9.45 2.25
C PHE A 34 0.11 9.87 2.66
N PHE A 35 -0.75 8.92 3.01
CA PHE A 35 -2.12 9.21 3.45
C PHE A 35 -2.13 9.98 4.78
N LEU A 36 -1.25 9.66 5.73
CA LEU A 36 -1.11 10.39 6.98
C LEU A 36 -0.70 11.84 6.75
N ILE A 37 0.33 12.09 5.93
CA ILE A 37 0.77 13.45 5.60
C ILE A 37 -0.36 14.22 4.88
N THR A 38 -1.00 13.60 3.91
CA THR A 38 -2.11 14.22 3.15
C THR A 38 -3.27 14.56 4.08
N GLY A 39 -3.68 13.63 4.95
CA GLY A 39 -4.72 13.85 5.95
C GLY A 39 -4.36 14.97 6.92
N LEU A 40 -3.11 15.03 7.38
CA LEU A 40 -2.62 16.08 8.25
C LEU A 40 -2.69 17.46 7.57
N ILE A 41 -2.25 17.55 6.31
CA ILE A 41 -2.33 18.79 5.52
C ILE A 41 -3.78 19.24 5.37
N LEU A 42 -4.68 18.32 5.00
CA LEU A 42 -6.11 18.63 4.87
C LEU A 42 -6.73 19.08 6.19
N LEU A 43 -6.36 18.45 7.30
CA LEU A 43 -6.82 18.82 8.63
C LEU A 43 -6.32 20.21 9.03
N LEU A 44 -5.05 20.53 8.78
CA LEU A 44 -4.50 21.87 9.03
C LEU A 44 -5.20 22.93 8.18
N LEU A 45 -5.42 22.66 6.89
CA LEU A 45 -6.18 23.55 6.01
C LEU A 45 -7.62 23.75 6.51
N TRP A 46 -8.23 22.72 7.07
CA TRP A 46 -9.57 22.81 7.63
C TRP A 46 -9.64 23.64 8.92
N ILE A 47 -8.60 23.57 9.77
CA ILE A 47 -8.50 24.39 10.99
C ILE A 47 -8.25 25.87 10.65
N VAL A 48 -7.41 26.13 9.65
CA VAL A 48 -7.02 27.49 9.25
C VAL A 48 -8.12 28.19 8.44
N ARG A 49 -8.97 27.43 7.76
CA ARG A 49 -10.11 27.94 7.00
C ARG A 49 -11.29 28.31 7.89
#